data_AF-K9R448-F1
#
_entry.id   AF-K9R448-F1
#
_cell.length_a   1.000
_cell.length_b   1.000
_cell.length_c   1.000
_cell.angle_alpha   90.00
_cell.angle_beta   90.00
_cell.angle_gamma   90.00
#
_symmetry.space_group_name_H-M   'P 1'
#
loop_
_entity.id
_entity.type
_entity.pdbx_description
1 polymer ?
#
loop_
_entity_poly.entity_id
_entity_poly.type
_entity_poly.pdbx_seq_one_letter_code
_entity_poly.pdbx_strand_id
1 'polypeptide(L)'
;MRSNLYCIQVKSAIYKEYLTRINQIENQNIPLEQLRFSVDLSLDIVSNENWIPTLRNPEELYLAYSGKEDKLTAIARNHAINDLKYLNIIPNLNQNNFNAYVGIKLLEKPIIQKIDKFVQVPQRFGVVRDFLASLLSANLPNLNPERAWQSLMRWLLYFLPSRYALSVPNYSEVFYRIK
;
A
#
# COMPACT_ATOMS: atom_id res chain seq x y z
N MET A 1 33.66 -19.23 5.56
CA MET A 1 32.44 -18.41 5.73
C MET A 1 32.61 -17.15 4.89
N ARG A 2 31.81 -16.95 3.84
CA ARG A 2 31.85 -15.74 2.99
C ARG A 2 30.64 -14.87 3.31
N SER A 3 30.90 -13.65 3.76
CA SER A 3 29.92 -12.57 3.95
C SER A 3 29.51 -11.99 2.60
N ASN A 4 28.25 -12.19 2.20
CA ASN A 4 27.69 -11.53 1.01
C ASN A 4 27.31 -10.09 1.37
N LEU A 5 28.13 -9.13 0.95
CA LEU A 5 27.80 -7.71 0.97
C LEU A 5 26.79 -7.45 -0.18
N TYR A 6 25.57 -7.04 0.17
CA TYR A 6 24.60 -6.53 -0.79
C TYR A 6 25.12 -5.20 -1.36
N CYS A 7 25.56 -5.20 -2.62
CA CYS A 7 25.92 -3.99 -3.35
C CYS A 7 24.69 -3.44 -4.06
N ILE A 8 24.22 -2.25 -3.68
CA ILE A 8 23.16 -1.54 -4.40
C ILE A 8 23.82 -0.86 -5.59
N GLN A 9 23.47 -1.29 -6.80
CA GLN A 9 24.01 -0.72 -8.03
C GLN A 9 23.35 0.64 -8.30
N VAL A 10 23.99 1.73 -7.86
CA VAL A 10 23.54 3.09 -8.13
C VAL A 10 23.77 3.41 -9.61
N LYS A 11 22.77 3.95 -10.30
CA LYS A 11 22.91 4.42 -11.68
C LYS A 11 24.05 5.45 -11.73
N SER A 12 25.02 5.25 -12.61
CA SER A 12 26.26 6.05 -12.67
C SER A 12 26.00 7.55 -12.87
N ALA A 13 24.91 7.92 -13.54
CA ALA A 13 24.49 9.31 -13.70
C ALA A 13 24.10 9.97 -12.37
N ILE A 14 23.33 9.26 -11.53
CA ILE A 14 22.90 9.75 -10.20
C ILE A 14 24.11 9.91 -9.30
N TYR A 15 25.03 8.94 -9.32
CA TYR A 15 26.25 9.00 -8.52
C TYR A 15 27.14 10.19 -8.89
N LYS A 16 27.31 10.47 -10.20
CA LYS A 16 28.10 11.62 -10.68
C LYS A 16 27.47 12.96 -10.31
N GLU A 17 26.15 13.07 -10.40
CA GLU A 17 25.43 14.27 -9.97
C GLU A 17 25.59 14.51 -8.47
N TYR A 18 25.47 13.44 -7.67
CA TYR A 18 25.63 13.50 -6.22
C TYR A 18 27.04 13.95 -5.80
N LEU A 19 28.08 13.38 -6.40
CA LEU A 19 29.47 13.78 -6.16
C LEU A 19 29.74 15.24 -6.56
N THR A 20 29.20 15.67 -7.70
CA THR A 20 29.37 17.05 -8.17
C THR A 20 28.77 18.04 -7.17
N ARG A 21 27.62 17.71 -6.59
CA ARG A 21 26.96 18.56 -5.59
C ARG A 21 27.63 18.51 -4.22
N ILE A 22 28.13 17.36 -3.76
CA ILE A 22 28.94 17.28 -2.52
C ILE A 22 30.15 18.20 -2.63
N ASN A 23 30.87 18.15 -3.75
CA ASN A 23 32.02 19.03 -3.97
C ASN A 23 31.63 20.52 -4.02
N GLN A 24 30.41 20.85 -4.44
CA GLN A 24 29.89 22.23 -4.38
C GLN A 24 29.55 22.67 -2.96
N ILE A 25 29.11 21.74 -2.11
CA ILE A 25 28.76 21.97 -0.70
C ILE A 25 30.01 22.09 0.17
N GLU A 26 31.03 21.27 -0.06
CA GLU A 26 32.28 21.33 0.72
C GLU A 26 33.06 22.63 0.49
N ASN A 27 32.85 23.29 -0.66
CA ASN A 27 33.55 24.52 -1.02
C ASN A 27 32.79 25.81 -0.69
N GLN A 28 31.55 25.73 -0.17
CA GLN A 28 30.76 26.89 0.21
C GLN A 28 29.99 26.58 1.51
N ASN A 29 30.13 27.41 2.54
CA ASN A 29 29.30 27.37 3.76
C ASN A 29 27.84 27.72 3.40
N ILE A 30 27.13 26.79 2.77
CA ILE A 30 25.75 26.94 2.33
C ILE A 30 24.84 26.63 3.53
N PRO A 31 23.95 27.55 3.94
CA PRO A 31 22.97 27.30 4.99
C PRO A 31 22.08 26.09 4.67
N LEU A 32 21.74 25.29 5.69
CA LEU A 32 20.93 24.08 5.55
C LEU A 32 19.59 24.31 4.83
N GLU A 33 19.05 25.54 4.87
CA GLU A 33 17.82 25.90 4.15
C GLU A 33 17.94 25.78 2.61
N GLN A 34 19.14 25.95 2.06
CA GLN A 34 19.39 25.85 0.61
C GLN A 34 19.69 24.42 0.14
N LEU A 35 19.85 23.47 1.06
CA LEU A 35 20.03 22.04 0.78
C LEU A 35 18.70 21.27 0.64
N ARG A 36 17.55 21.96 0.62
CA ARG A 36 16.27 21.34 0.35
C ARG A 36 16.29 20.72 -1.05
N PHE A 37 16.41 19.40 -1.10
CA PHE A 37 16.18 18.63 -2.30
C PHE A 37 14.74 18.90 -2.77
N SER A 38 14.59 19.48 -3.96
CA SER A 38 13.36 19.35 -4.73
C SER A 38 13.28 17.90 -5.24
N VAL A 39 13.11 16.95 -4.33
CA VAL A 39 12.46 15.70 -4.72
C VAL A 39 11.04 16.13 -5.01
N ASP A 40 10.57 15.92 -6.24
CA ASP A 40 9.16 16.05 -6.58
C ASP A 40 8.39 14.92 -5.89
N LEU A 41 8.29 15.05 -4.57
CA LEU A 41 7.54 14.19 -3.65
C LEU A 41 6.04 14.45 -3.78
N SER A 42 5.65 15.55 -4.43
CA SER A 42 4.26 16.03 -4.48
C SER A 42 3.32 15.07 -5.21
N LEU A 43 3.77 14.40 -6.28
CA LEU A 43 2.92 13.48 -7.05
C LEU A 43 2.77 12.10 -6.37
N ASP A 44 3.86 11.56 -5.82
CA ASP A 44 3.85 10.23 -5.19
C ASP A 44 3.19 10.23 -3.80
N ILE A 45 3.40 11.27 -2.98
CA ILE A 45 2.79 11.37 -1.65
C ILE A 45 1.27 11.48 -1.74
N VAL A 46 0.75 12.33 -2.64
CA VAL A 46 -0.71 12.54 -2.82
C VAL A 46 -1.41 11.26 -3.30
N SER A 47 -0.72 10.45 -4.13
CA SER A 47 -1.26 9.16 -4.60
C SER A 47 -1.38 8.11 -3.48
N ASN A 48 -0.51 8.18 -2.47
CA ASN A 48 -0.43 7.17 -1.42
C ASN A 48 -1.45 7.42 -0.29
N GLU A 49 -1.80 8.68 -0.02
CA GLU A 49 -2.78 9.03 1.02
C GLU A 49 -4.18 8.48 0.73
N ASN A 50 -4.54 8.40 -0.56
CA ASN A 50 -5.87 7.99 -1.01
C ASN A 50 -5.92 6.58 -1.62
N TRP A 51 -4.82 5.83 -1.56
CA TRP A 51 -4.76 4.51 -2.16
C TRP A 51 -5.66 3.51 -1.40
N ILE A 52 -6.38 2.71 -2.17
CA ILE A 52 -7.14 1.54 -1.73
C ILE A 52 -6.91 0.39 -2.72
N PRO A 53 -6.98 -0.87 -2.27
CA PRO A 53 -6.78 -2.02 -3.14
C PRO A 53 -7.88 -2.12 -4.20
N THR A 54 -7.48 -2.43 -5.43
CA THR A 54 -8.39 -2.57 -6.58
C THR A 54 -8.63 -4.03 -6.96
N LEU A 55 -7.67 -4.91 -6.67
CA LEU A 55 -7.78 -6.35 -6.86
C LEU A 55 -8.81 -6.94 -5.89
N ARG A 56 -9.81 -7.63 -6.42
CA ARG A 56 -10.92 -8.17 -5.62
C ARG A 56 -10.48 -9.37 -4.75
N ASN A 57 -9.59 -10.21 -5.25
CA ASN A 57 -9.13 -11.47 -4.65
C ASN A 57 -7.69 -11.29 -4.12
N PRO A 58 -7.46 -11.01 -2.83
CA PRO A 58 -6.12 -10.74 -2.30
C PRO A 58 -5.13 -11.91 -2.48
N GLU A 59 -5.61 -13.15 -2.50
CA GLU A 59 -4.81 -14.36 -2.75
C GLU A 59 -4.12 -14.39 -4.12
N GLU A 60 -4.67 -13.67 -5.10
CA GLU A 60 -4.12 -13.55 -6.46
C GLU A 60 -2.92 -12.59 -6.51
N LEU A 61 -2.74 -11.73 -5.51
CA LEU A 61 -1.68 -10.73 -5.48
C LEU A 61 -0.29 -11.38 -5.50
N TYR A 62 -0.14 -12.51 -4.79
CA TYR A 62 1.14 -13.25 -4.77
C TYR A 62 1.45 -13.92 -6.12
N LEU A 63 0.43 -14.29 -6.90
CA LEU A 63 0.64 -14.85 -8.24
C LEU A 63 1.29 -13.81 -9.16
N ALA A 64 0.80 -12.56 -9.12
CA ALA A 64 1.42 -11.46 -9.85
C ALA A 64 2.85 -11.19 -9.34
N TYR A 65 3.02 -11.08 -8.01
CA TYR A 65 4.32 -10.82 -7.40
C TYR A 65 5.39 -11.89 -7.72
N SER A 66 4.98 -13.16 -7.77
CA SER A 66 5.89 -14.29 -8.05
C SER A 66 6.10 -14.57 -9.55
N GLY A 67 5.63 -13.68 -10.43
CA GLY A 67 5.80 -13.80 -11.88
C GLY A 67 4.90 -14.87 -12.54
N LYS A 68 3.87 -15.35 -11.83
CA LYS A 68 2.89 -16.34 -12.31
C LYS A 68 1.62 -15.66 -12.83
N GLU A 69 1.81 -14.56 -13.53
CA GLU A 69 0.74 -13.70 -14.07
C GLU A 69 -0.10 -14.39 -15.15
N ASP A 70 0.45 -15.44 -15.77
CA ASP A 70 -0.21 -16.33 -16.73
C ASP A 70 -1.44 -17.04 -16.13
N LYS A 71 -1.45 -17.23 -14.81
CA LYS A 71 -2.57 -17.82 -14.07
C LYS A 71 -3.69 -16.81 -13.76
N LEU A 72 -3.50 -15.54 -14.08
CA LEU A 72 -4.45 -14.47 -13.82
C LEU A 72 -5.19 -14.09 -15.11
N THR A 73 -6.48 -13.75 -14.94
CA THR A 73 -7.21 -13.02 -15.99
C THR A 73 -6.54 -11.68 -16.26
N ALA A 74 -6.70 -11.13 -17.46
CA ALA A 74 -6.12 -9.83 -17.81
C ALA A 74 -6.53 -8.70 -16.84
N ILE A 75 -7.80 -8.72 -16.39
CA ILE A 75 -8.33 -7.75 -15.43
C ILE A 75 -7.67 -7.91 -14.06
N ALA A 76 -7.61 -9.14 -13.53
CA ALA A 76 -6.95 -9.41 -12.25
C ALA A 76 -5.47 -9.04 -12.28
N ARG A 77 -4.77 -9.36 -13.37
CA ARG A 77 -3.37 -9.01 -13.59
C ARG A 77 -3.15 -7.50 -13.52
N ASN A 78 -3.96 -6.72 -14.24
CA ASN A 78 -3.84 -5.26 -14.24
C ASN A 78 -4.07 -4.66 -12.85
N HIS A 79 -5.08 -5.14 -12.12
CA HIS A 79 -5.33 -4.71 -10.75
C HIS A 79 -4.20 -5.09 -9.80
N ALA A 80 -3.70 -6.33 -9.88
CA ALA A 80 -2.62 -6.82 -9.04
C ALA A 80 -1.33 -6.02 -9.27
N ILE A 81 -0.93 -5.80 -10.54
CA ILE A 81 0.26 -4.99 -10.87
C ILE A 81 0.10 -3.56 -10.36
N ASN A 82 -1.08 -2.97 -10.54
CA ASN A 82 -1.35 -1.63 -10.03
C ASN A 82 -1.20 -1.57 -8.51
N ASP A 83 -1.85 -2.47 -7.78
CA ASP A 83 -1.80 -2.49 -6.32
C ASP A 83 -0.38 -2.75 -5.79
N LEU A 84 0.40 -3.63 -6.45
CA LEU A 84 1.79 -3.90 -6.08
C LEU A 84 2.69 -2.66 -6.15
N LYS A 85 2.45 -1.75 -7.11
CA LYS A 85 3.21 -0.49 -7.22
C LYS A 85 3.06 0.37 -5.96
N TYR A 86 1.85 0.45 -5.40
CA TYR A 86 1.58 1.24 -4.19
C TYR A 86 2.11 0.60 -2.91
N LEU A 87 2.29 -0.71 -2.89
CA LEU A 87 2.78 -1.43 -1.71
C LEU A 87 4.31 -1.38 -1.59
N ASN A 88 5.03 -1.16 -2.70
CA ASN A 88 6.49 -1.11 -2.76
C ASN A 88 7.14 -2.29 -2.01
N ILE A 89 6.75 -3.50 -2.41
CA ILE A 89 7.16 -4.74 -1.76
C ILE A 89 8.57 -5.12 -2.21
N ILE A 90 9.43 -5.46 -1.25
CA ILE A 90 10.77 -5.97 -1.55
C ILE A 90 10.69 -7.26 -2.38
N PRO A 91 11.62 -7.51 -3.33
CA PRO A 91 11.56 -8.70 -4.18
C PRO A 91 11.92 -10.00 -3.44
N ASN A 92 11.57 -11.14 -4.03
CA ASN A 92 11.96 -12.50 -3.61
C ASN A 92 11.47 -12.97 -2.23
N LEU A 93 10.34 -12.47 -1.77
CA LEU A 93 9.65 -13.01 -0.60
C LEU A 93 8.94 -14.31 -0.96
N ASN A 94 9.02 -15.31 -0.08
CA ASN A 94 8.07 -16.42 -0.11
C ASN A 94 6.66 -15.93 0.28
N GLN A 95 5.64 -16.74 0.02
CA GLN A 95 4.24 -16.33 0.21
C GLN A 95 3.91 -15.90 1.64
N ASN A 96 4.47 -16.58 2.65
CA ASN A 96 4.19 -16.25 4.05
C ASN A 96 4.78 -14.89 4.42
N ASN A 97 6.04 -14.65 4.05
CA ASN A 97 6.71 -13.37 4.29
C ASN A 97 6.07 -12.25 3.47
N PHE A 98 5.66 -12.54 2.24
CA PHE A 98 4.90 -11.62 1.40
C PHE A 98 3.59 -11.20 2.08
N ASN A 99 2.78 -12.16 2.53
CA ASN A 99 1.50 -11.88 3.18
C ASN A 99 1.68 -11.03 4.45
N ALA A 100 2.67 -11.36 5.29
CA ALA A 100 3.00 -10.58 6.48
C ALA A 100 3.45 -9.15 6.12
N TYR A 101 4.29 -9.01 5.09
CA TYR A 101 4.77 -7.71 4.62
C TYR A 101 3.63 -6.85 4.07
N VAL A 102 2.72 -7.43 3.26
CA VAL A 102 1.52 -6.74 2.79
C VAL A 102 0.66 -6.28 3.97
N GLY A 103 0.48 -7.13 4.99
CA GLY A 103 -0.22 -6.77 6.21
C GLY A 103 0.37 -5.52 6.88
N ILE A 104 1.70 -5.48 7.04
CA ILE A 104 2.40 -4.29 7.58
C ILE A 104 2.16 -3.07 6.69
N LYS A 105 2.33 -3.21 5.37
CA LYS A 105 2.10 -2.11 4.41
C LYS A 105 0.68 -1.58 4.42
N LEU A 106 -0.31 -2.43 4.63
CA LEU A 106 -1.70 -2.00 4.81
C LEU A 106 -1.86 -1.14 6.06
N LEU A 107 -1.27 -1.53 7.20
CA LEU A 107 -1.36 -0.77 8.45
C LEU A 107 -0.65 0.60 8.40
N GLU A 108 0.34 0.75 7.52
CA GLU A 108 1.01 2.03 7.27
C GLU A 108 0.13 3.01 6.47
N LYS A 109 -0.91 2.54 5.75
CA LYS A 109 -1.71 3.41 4.88
C LYS A 109 -2.68 4.29 5.70
N PRO A 110 -2.75 5.61 5.40
CA PRO A 110 -3.62 6.53 6.15
C PRO A 110 -5.11 6.15 6.17
N ILE A 111 -5.68 5.70 5.05
CA ILE A 111 -7.08 5.25 5.00
C ILE A 111 -7.31 4.05 5.91
N ILE A 112 -6.37 3.10 5.91
CA ILE A 112 -6.50 1.89 6.72
C ILE A 112 -6.42 2.22 8.21
N GLN A 113 -5.58 3.18 8.61
CA GLN A 113 -5.54 3.66 9.99
C GLN A 113 -6.85 4.33 10.42
N LYS A 114 -7.50 5.09 9.52
CA LYS A 114 -8.82 5.68 9.79
C LYS A 114 -9.89 4.59 9.93
N ILE A 115 -9.91 3.60 9.04
CA ILE A 115 -10.83 2.47 9.10
C ILE A 115 -10.58 1.64 10.36
N ASP A 116 -9.33 1.34 10.70
CA ASP A 116 -8.96 0.60 11.91
C ASP A 116 -9.50 1.25 13.19
N LYS A 117 -9.38 2.57 13.31
CA LYS A 117 -9.94 3.32 14.44
C LYS A 117 -11.47 3.24 14.44
N PHE A 118 -12.09 3.37 13.28
CA PHE A 118 -13.54 3.36 13.13
C PHE A 118 -14.19 2.02 13.51
N VAL A 119 -13.52 0.90 13.19
CA VAL A 119 -14.01 -0.46 13.40
C VAL A 119 -13.55 -1.10 14.72
N GLN A 120 -13.01 -0.28 15.64
CA GLN A 120 -12.79 -0.70 17.04
C GLN A 120 -14.12 -1.10 17.72
N VAL A 121 -15.21 -0.49 17.28
CA VAL A 121 -16.58 -0.94 17.55
C VAL A 121 -17.09 -1.67 16.32
N PRO A 122 -17.83 -2.79 16.45
CA PRO A 122 -18.40 -3.49 15.31
C PRO A 122 -19.30 -2.59 14.45
N GLN A 123 -19.07 -2.59 13.14
CA GLN A 123 -19.78 -1.76 12.17
C GLN A 123 -20.45 -2.61 11.10
N ARG A 124 -21.68 -2.24 10.70
CA ARG A 124 -22.35 -2.86 9.55
C ARG A 124 -21.68 -2.44 8.25
N PHE A 125 -21.73 -3.32 7.25
CA PHE A 125 -21.14 -3.08 5.93
C PHE A 125 -21.46 -1.68 5.35
N GLY A 126 -22.74 -1.30 5.33
CA GLY A 126 -23.17 -0.01 4.78
C GLY A 126 -22.56 1.20 5.50
N VAL A 127 -22.37 1.08 6.82
CA VAL A 127 -21.78 2.16 7.64
C VAL A 127 -20.30 2.34 7.30
N VAL A 128 -19.55 1.25 7.13
CA VAL A 128 -18.13 1.34 6.75
C VAL A 128 -17.97 1.81 5.31
N ARG A 129 -18.85 1.38 4.40
CA ARG A 129 -18.91 1.86 3.02
C ARG A 129 -19.11 3.38 2.98
N ASP A 130 -20.07 3.91 3.72
CA ASP A 130 -20.39 5.34 3.72
C ASP A 130 -19.26 6.15 4.36
N PHE A 131 -18.66 5.62 5.42
CA PHE A 131 -17.46 6.21 6.01
C PHE A 131 -16.30 6.24 5.00
N LEU A 132 -16.01 5.14 4.29
CA LEU A 132 -14.99 5.09 3.26
C LEU A 132 -15.26 6.08 2.12
N ALA A 133 -16.53 6.19 1.68
CA ALA A 133 -16.94 7.17 0.69
C ALA A 133 -16.62 8.59 1.17
N SER A 134 -16.97 8.93 2.41
CA SER A 134 -16.70 10.26 2.98
C SER A 134 -15.21 10.62 3.01
N LEU A 135 -14.33 9.63 3.17
CA LEU A 135 -12.87 9.83 3.15
C LEU A 135 -12.33 10.09 1.74
N LEU A 136 -12.96 9.53 0.71
CA LEU A 136 -12.45 9.49 -0.66
C LEU A 136 -13.16 10.44 -1.62
N SER A 137 -14.35 10.92 -1.26
CA SER A 137 -15.25 11.70 -2.14
C SER A 137 -14.60 12.93 -2.77
N ALA A 138 -13.69 13.61 -2.05
CA ALA A 138 -13.01 14.80 -2.54
C ALA A 138 -11.95 14.49 -3.62
N ASN A 139 -11.36 13.29 -3.58
CA ASN A 139 -10.19 12.94 -4.38
C ASN A 139 -10.50 11.93 -5.50
N LEU A 140 -11.59 11.16 -5.37
CA LEU A 140 -11.96 10.08 -6.29
C LEU A 140 -13.47 10.11 -6.63
N PRO A 141 -13.94 11.09 -7.44
CA PRO A 141 -15.37 11.30 -7.69
C PRO A 141 -16.06 10.13 -8.42
N ASN A 142 -15.31 9.31 -9.16
CA ASN A 142 -15.83 8.14 -9.90
C ASN A 142 -15.68 6.81 -9.14
N LEU A 143 -15.27 6.85 -7.87
CA LEU A 143 -15.12 5.63 -7.08
C LEU A 143 -16.48 5.03 -6.78
N ASN A 144 -16.64 3.72 -7.03
CA ASN A 144 -17.76 2.95 -6.47
C ASN A 144 -17.41 2.54 -5.03
N PRO A 145 -18.03 3.14 -3.99
CA PRO A 145 -17.62 2.90 -2.60
C PRO A 145 -17.93 1.49 -2.12
N GLU A 146 -18.99 0.87 -2.66
CA GLU A 146 -19.34 -0.51 -2.32
C GLU A 146 -18.28 -1.48 -2.81
N ARG A 147 -17.89 -1.38 -4.09
CA ARG A 147 -16.83 -2.22 -4.65
C ARG A 147 -15.49 -1.97 -3.96
N ALA A 148 -15.18 -0.71 -3.65
CA ALA A 148 -13.99 -0.33 -2.90
C ALA A 148 -13.95 -1.00 -1.53
N TRP A 149 -15.05 -0.91 -0.77
CA TRP A 149 -15.13 -1.51 0.55
C TRP A 149 -15.08 -3.05 0.49
N GLN A 150 -15.75 -3.69 -0.47
CA GLN A 150 -15.66 -5.14 -0.66
C GLN A 150 -14.22 -5.61 -0.89
N SER A 151 -13.50 -4.96 -1.82
CA SER A 151 -12.09 -5.29 -2.07
C SER A 151 -11.26 -5.07 -0.81
N LEU A 152 -11.41 -3.93 -0.14
CA LEU A 152 -10.64 -3.63 1.06
C LEU A 152 -10.93 -4.60 2.20
N MET A 153 -12.20 -4.89 2.49
CA MET A 153 -12.59 -5.84 3.53
C MET A 153 -11.97 -7.21 3.29
N ARG A 154 -11.99 -7.73 2.06
CA ARG A 154 -11.36 -9.01 1.72
C ARG A 154 -9.85 -8.99 1.97
N TRP A 155 -9.18 -7.90 1.59
CA TRP A 155 -7.76 -7.72 1.86
C TRP A 155 -7.44 -7.70 3.36
N LEU A 156 -8.23 -6.97 4.16
CA LEU A 156 -8.04 -6.90 5.60
C LEU A 156 -8.24 -8.27 6.26
N LEU A 157 -9.25 -9.03 5.85
CA LEU A 157 -9.49 -10.40 6.36
C LEU A 157 -8.40 -11.38 5.94
N TYR A 158 -7.85 -11.24 4.73
CA TYR A 158 -6.83 -12.15 4.21
C TYR A 158 -5.43 -11.88 4.78
N PHE A 159 -4.98 -10.62 4.77
CA PHE A 159 -3.63 -10.24 5.18
C PHE A 159 -3.50 -9.94 6.68
N LEU A 160 -4.61 -9.63 7.36
CA LEU A 160 -4.63 -9.29 8.78
C LEU A 160 -5.69 -10.12 9.56
N PRO A 161 -5.70 -11.46 9.41
CA PRO A 161 -6.75 -12.32 9.96
C PRO A 161 -6.78 -12.35 11.50
N SER A 162 -5.67 -12.05 12.17
CA SER A 162 -5.59 -11.94 13.64
C SER A 162 -6.11 -10.61 14.16
N ARG A 163 -6.39 -9.64 13.27
CA ARG A 163 -6.78 -8.29 13.65
C ARG A 163 -8.23 -7.96 13.31
N TYR A 164 -8.77 -8.54 12.26
CA TYR A 164 -10.13 -8.26 11.81
C TYR A 164 -10.93 -9.53 11.62
N ALA A 165 -12.24 -9.40 11.85
CA ALA A 165 -13.19 -10.45 11.61
C ALA A 165 -14.50 -9.89 11.04
N LEU A 166 -15.28 -10.80 10.45
CA LEU A 166 -16.59 -10.54 9.89
C LEU A 166 -17.58 -11.52 10.52
N SER A 167 -18.74 -11.03 10.94
CA SER A 167 -19.88 -11.86 11.32
C SER A 167 -21.10 -11.47 10.49
N VAL A 168 -22.07 -12.38 10.37
CA VAL A 168 -23.30 -12.15 9.59
C VAL A 168 -24.55 -12.41 10.43
N PRO A 169 -24.77 -11.67 11.53
CA PRO A 169 -26.01 -11.79 12.29
C PRO A 169 -27.19 -11.26 11.47
N ASN A 170 -28.27 -12.03 11.41
CA ASN A 170 -29.53 -11.66 10.73
C ASN A 170 -29.30 -11.14 9.29
N TYR A 171 -28.49 -11.85 8.50
CA TYR A 171 -28.18 -11.54 7.09
C TYR A 171 -27.46 -10.21 6.84
N SER A 172 -26.88 -9.59 7.88
CA SER A 172 -26.15 -8.33 7.73
C SER A 172 -24.70 -8.52 8.16
N GLU A 173 -23.80 -8.24 7.23
CA GLU A 173 -22.35 -8.24 7.47
C GLU A 173 -21.96 -7.17 8.50
N VAL A 174 -21.30 -7.62 9.57
CA VAL A 174 -20.75 -6.80 10.64
C VAL A 174 -19.25 -7.03 10.72
N PHE A 175 -18.48 -6.01 10.41
CA PHE A 175 -17.02 -6.01 10.41
C PHE A 175 -16.49 -5.39 11.70
N TYR A 176 -15.45 -5.97 12.30
CA TYR A 176 -14.91 -5.50 13.57
C TYR A 176 -13.44 -5.85 13.75
N ARG A 177 -12.77 -5.11 14.63
CA ARG A 177 -11.43 -5.41 15.11
C ARG A 177 -11.49 -6.45 16.26
N ILE A 178 -10.64 -7.47 16.17
CA ILE A 178 -10.47 -8.48 17.22
C ILE A 178 -9.77 -7.82 18.42
N LYS A 179 -10.25 -8.15 19.62
CA LYS A 179 -9.70 -7.63 20.89
C LYS A 179 -8.39 -8.30 21.26
#